data_AF-A0AA89AD54-F1
#
_entry.id   AF-A0AA89AD54-F1
#
_cell.length_a   1.000
_cell.length_b   1.000
_cell.length_c   1.000
_cell.angle_alpha   90.00
_cell.angle_beta   90.00
_cell.angle_gamma   90.00
#
_symmetry.space_group_name_H-M   'P 1'
#
loop_
_entity.id
_entity.type
_entity.pdbx_description
1 polymer ?
#
loop_
_entity_poly.entity_id
_entity_poly.type
_entity_poly.pdbx_seq_one_letter_code
_entity_poly.pdbx_strand_id
1 'polypeptide(L)'
;MEFGVGIPRRDFLDGADYLGTKVIDGFLCNVWEKVEFIWYYEDVISQRPVGWDFYDGISTHVITFEVGAVLQDSVTQAPAYCFSQGNSMKL
;
A
#
# COMPACT_ATOMS: atom_id res chain seq x y z
N MET A 1 -15.91 5.09 -13.22
CA MET A 1 -14.60 4.48 -13.48
C MET A 1 -14.29 3.66 -12.26
N GLU A 2 -14.27 2.34 -12.38
CA GLU A 2 -13.88 1.45 -11.28
C GLU A 2 -12.36 1.31 -11.37
N PHE A 3 -11.66 2.04 -10.51
CA PHE A 3 -10.24 1.79 -10.29
C PHE A 3 -10.18 0.50 -9.48
N GLY A 4 -9.34 -0.45 -9.87
CA GLY A 4 -9.09 -1.66 -9.09
C GLY A 4 -8.37 -1.34 -7.77
N VAL A 5 -9.01 -0.54 -6.91
CA VAL A 5 -8.49 -0.10 -5.63
C VAL A 5 -8.52 -1.26 -4.65
N GLY A 6 -7.40 -1.50 -4.00
CA GLY A 6 -7.19 -2.64 -3.12
C GLY A 6 -5.70 -2.79 -2.77
N ILE A 7 -5.38 -3.83 -2.01
CA ILE A 7 -3.99 -4.16 -1.68
C ILE A 7 -3.22 -4.41 -2.99
N PRO A 8 -2.06 -3.74 -3.21
CA PRO A 8 -1.24 -3.96 -4.40
C PRO A 8 -0.98 -5.46 -4.63
N ARG A 9 -1.38 -5.95 -5.81
CA ARG A 9 -1.07 -7.32 -6.24
C ARG A 9 0.40 -7.43 -6.65
N ARG A 10 0.88 -8.66 -6.83
CA ARG A 10 2.27 -8.93 -7.25
C ARG A 10 2.65 -8.21 -8.56
N ASP A 11 1.69 -8.02 -9.46
CA ASP A 11 1.82 -7.37 -10.76
C ASP A 11 1.41 -5.88 -10.73
N PHE A 12 1.40 -5.24 -9.55
CA PHE A 12 0.92 -3.87 -9.37
C PHE A 12 1.55 -2.86 -10.34
N LEU A 13 2.83 -3.03 -10.70
CA LEU A 13 3.55 -2.14 -11.61
C LEU A 13 3.38 -2.45 -13.10
N ASP A 14 2.60 -3.46 -13.49
CA ASP A 14 2.40 -3.80 -14.91
C ASP A 14 1.71 -2.63 -15.64
N GLY A 15 2.41 -2.01 -16.59
CA GLY A 15 1.93 -0.81 -17.28
C GLY A 15 1.96 0.46 -16.44
N ALA A 16 2.78 0.51 -15.39
CA ALA A 16 3.14 1.76 -14.71
C ALA A 16 4.20 2.52 -15.50
N ASP A 17 4.16 3.84 -15.39
CA ASP A 17 5.12 4.74 -16.01
C ASP A 17 6.25 5.08 -15.02
N TYR A 18 7.50 4.86 -15.45
CA TYR A 18 8.65 5.23 -14.64
C TYR A 18 8.94 6.73 -14.78
N LEU A 19 9.00 7.43 -13.65
CA LEU A 19 9.17 8.89 -13.61
C LEU A 19 10.58 9.34 -13.21
N GLY A 20 11.46 8.41 -12.85
CA GLY A 20 12.82 8.71 -12.38
C GLY A 20 12.99 8.46 -10.88
N THR A 21 13.95 9.17 -10.27
CA THR A 21 14.31 8.98 -8.87
C THR A 21 14.06 10.21 -8.00
N LYS A 22 13.64 10.01 -6.75
CA LYS A 22 13.42 11.08 -5.76
C LYS A 22 13.83 10.62 -4.36
N VAL A 23 14.33 11.53 -3.53
CA VAL A 23 14.59 11.24 -2.12
C VAL A 23 13.32 11.43 -1.30
N ILE A 24 12.90 10.38 -0.58
CA ILE A 24 11.74 10.36 0.33
C ILE A 24 12.14 9.60 1.59
N ASP A 25 11.80 10.11 2.78
CA ASP A 25 12.11 9.49 4.08
C ASP A 25 13.59 9.09 4.28
N GLY A 26 14.51 9.78 3.60
CA GLY A 26 15.94 9.50 3.63
C GLY A 26 16.40 8.38 2.66
N PHE A 27 15.50 7.79 1.88
CA PHE A 27 15.79 6.79 0.85
C PHE A 27 15.82 7.45 -0.54
N LEU A 28 16.75 7.02 -1.39
CA LEU A 28 16.68 7.33 -2.83
C LEU A 28 15.73 6.32 -3.47
N CYS A 29 14.60 6.78 -3.98
CA CYS A 29 13.54 5.90 -4.48
C CYS A 29 13.37 6.01 -6.00
N ASN A 30 13.13 4.87 -6.66
CA ASN A 30 12.44 4.82 -7.94
C ASN A 30 11.01 5.35 -7.74
N VAL A 31 10.52 6.14 -8.69
CA VAL A 31 9.16 6.68 -8.71
C VAL A 31 8.39 6.10 -9.89
N TRP A 32 7.27 5.45 -9.60
CA TRP A 32 6.38 4.88 -10.59
C TRP A 32 5.00 5.50 -10.48
N GLU A 33 4.41 5.88 -11.60
CA GLU A 33 3.03 6.38 -11.67
C GLU A 33 2.11 5.32 -12.26
N LYS A 34 0.95 5.15 -11.65
CA LYS A 34 -0.04 4.17 -12.08
C LYS A 34 -1.41 4.84 -12.23
N VAL A 35 -1.93 4.75 -13.46
CA VAL A 35 -3.28 5.19 -13.87
C VAL A 35 -3.64 6.62 -13.46
N GLU A 36 -2.65 7.52 -13.44
CA GLU A 36 -2.74 8.93 -13.02
C GLU A 36 -3.32 9.12 -11.61
N PHE A 37 -3.32 8.05 -10.80
CA PHE A 37 -4.00 7.97 -9.51
C PHE A 37 -2.99 7.78 -8.37
N ILE A 38 -1.93 6.98 -8.58
CA ILE A 38 -0.97 6.57 -7.53
C ILE A 38 0.46 6.85 -7.99
N TRP A 39 1.27 7.38 -7.08
CA TRP A 39 2.72 7.42 -7.18
C TRP A 39 3.31 6.47 -6.16
N TYR A 40 4.06 5.47 -6.61
CA TYR A 40 4.73 4.48 -5.79
C TYR A 40 6.21 4.78 -5.67
N TYR A 41 6.70 4.78 -4.43
CA TYR A 41 8.10 5.00 -4.09
C TYR A 41 8.73 3.70 -3.60
N GLU A 42 9.78 3.27 -4.29
CA GLU A 42 10.54 2.06 -3.99
C GLU A 42 12.01 2.40 -3.82
N ASP A 43 12.62 1.98 -2.71
CA ASP A 43 14.06 2.19 -2.50
C ASP A 43 14.88 1.53 -3.62
N VAL A 44 15.75 2.32 -4.27
CA VAL A 44 16.57 1.87 -5.42
C VAL A 44 17.46 0.70 -5.05
N ILE A 45 17.95 0.65 -3.81
CA ILE A 45 18.91 -0.37 -3.37
C ILE A 45 18.21 -1.67 -3.01
N SER A 46 17.22 -1.60 -2.11
CA SER A 46 16.57 -2.80 -1.57
C SER A 46 15.34 -3.26 -2.35
N GLN A 47 14.84 -2.44 -3.28
CA GLN A 47 13.59 -2.66 -4.01
C GLN A 47 12.39 -2.87 -3.08
N ARG A 48 12.43 -2.24 -1.90
CA ARG A 48 11.36 -2.30 -0.90
C ARG A 48 10.45 -1.09 -1.02
N PRO A 49 9.16 -1.25 -0.71
CA PRO A 49 8.23 -0.12 -0.69
C PRO A 49 8.63 0.87 0.40
N VAL A 50 8.66 2.16 0.06
CA VAL A 50 8.89 3.28 1.00
C VAL A 50 7.59 4.04 1.22
N GLY A 51 6.75 4.23 0.20
CA GLY A 51 5.46 4.91 0.37
C GLY A 51 4.66 5.04 -0.91
N TRP A 52 3.51 5.68 -0.78
CA TRP A 52 2.60 6.04 -1.87
C TRP A 52 1.98 7.41 -1.66
N ASP A 53 1.86 8.17 -2.75
CA ASP A 53 0.98 9.33 -2.83
C ASP A 53 -0.23 9.02 -3.72
N PHE A 54 -1.38 9.56 -3.34
CA PHE A 54 -2.62 9.47 -4.11
C PHE A 54 -3.01 10.86 -4.64
N TYR A 55 -3.74 10.92 -5.75
CA TYR A 55 -4.13 12.21 -6.37
C TYR A 55 -4.93 13.13 -5.43
N ASP A 56 -5.61 12.57 -4.43
CA ASP A 56 -6.45 13.30 -3.48
C ASP A 56 -5.66 13.91 -2.31
N GLY A 57 -4.33 13.77 -2.33
CA GLY A 57 -3.42 14.34 -1.34
C GLY A 57 -3.18 13.43 -0.13
N ILE A 58 -3.69 12.20 -0.13
CA ILE A 58 -3.31 11.21 0.88
C ILE A 58 -1.89 10.70 0.57
N SER A 59 -1.03 10.69 1.59
CA SER A 59 0.29 10.06 1.56
C SER A 59 0.35 8.94 2.59
N THR A 60 0.93 7.81 2.21
CA THR A 60 1.14 6.65 3.08
C THR A 60 2.62 6.26 3.05
N HIS A 61 3.17 5.95 4.22
CA HIS A 61 4.59 5.68 4.39
C HIS A 61 4.80 4.33 5.08
N VAL A 62 5.81 3.58 4.65
CA VAL A 62 6.19 2.31 5.24
C VAL A 62 7.12 2.58 6.42
N ILE A 63 6.63 2.32 7.64
CA ILE A 63 7.41 2.51 8.87
C ILE A 63 8.30 1.29 9.16
N THR A 64 7.83 0.08 8.89
CA THR A 64 8.57 -1.15 9.18
C THR A 64 8.22 -2.22 8.14
N PHE A 65 9.25 -2.92 7.63
CA PHE A 65 9.09 -3.97 6.64
C PHE A 65 9.95 -5.19 7.02
N GLU A 66 9.27 -6.25 7.45
CA GLU A 66 9.89 -7.49 7.92
C GLU A 66 9.26 -8.69 7.19
N VAL A 67 10.04 -9.30 6.30
CA VAL A 67 9.58 -10.47 5.54
C VAL A 67 9.37 -11.65 6.48
N GLY A 68 8.18 -12.22 6.46
CA GLY A 68 7.85 -13.39 7.29
C GLY A 68 7.51 -13.08 8.75
N ALA A 69 7.32 -11.80 9.11
CA ALA A 69 6.85 -11.44 10.44
C ALA A 69 5.48 -12.09 10.74
N VAL A 70 5.35 -12.64 11.96
CA VAL A 70 4.10 -13.16 12.49
C VAL A 70 3.59 -12.18 13.54
N LEU A 71 2.42 -11.59 13.30
CA LEU A 71 1.80 -10.64 14.22
C LEU A 71 0.93 -11.38 15.23
N GLN A 72 0.75 -10.78 16.42
CA GLN A 72 -0.09 -11.35 17.46
C GLN A 72 -1.58 -11.33 17.07
N ASP A 73 -2.34 -12.34 17.49
CA ASP A 73 -3.78 -12.40 17.25
C ASP A 73 -4.51 -11.19 17.85
N SER A 74 -4.01 -10.65 18.97
CA SER A 74 -4.58 -9.46 19.63
C SER A 74 -4.62 -8.21 18.75
N VAL A 75 -3.77 -8.12 17.73
CA VAL A 75 -3.71 -6.98 16.79
C VAL A 75 -4.19 -7.33 15.39
N THR A 76 -4.31 -8.62 15.04
CA THR A 76 -4.68 -9.07 13.69
C THR A 76 -6.04 -9.74 13.61
N GLN A 77 -6.53 -10.35 14.69
CA GLN A 77 -7.87 -10.92 14.75
C GLN A 77 -8.87 -9.85 15.18
N ALA A 78 -9.94 -9.68 14.40
CA ALA A 78 -11.02 -8.79 14.77
C ALA A 78 -11.65 -9.26 16.11
N PRO A 79 -11.86 -8.36 17.08
CA PRO A 79 -12.50 -8.72 18.35
C PRO A 79 -13.88 -9.33 18.17
N ALA A 80 -14.28 -10.22 19.09
CA ALA A 80 -15.58 -10.91 19.01
C ALA A 80 -16.81 -9.96 18.92
N TYR A 81 -16.71 -8.78 19.53
CA TYR A 81 -17.80 -7.79 19.48
C TYR A 81 -18.01 -7.17 18.09
N CYS A 82 -17.03 -7.27 17.17
CA CYS A 82 -17.19 -6.84 15.78
C CYS A 82 -18.27 -7.68 15.06
N PHE A 83 -18.61 -8.85 15.59
CA PHE A 83 -19.57 -9.79 15.00
C PHE A 83 -20.91 -9.84 15.72
N SER A 84 -21.10 -9.06 16.79
CA SER A 84 -22.33 -9.08 17.60
C SER A 84 -23.38 -8.03 17.18
N GLN A 85 -23.06 -7.13 16.25
CA GLN A 85 -24.03 -6.17 15.71
C GLN A 85 -24.88 -6.77 14.58
N GLY A 86 -26.05 -7.28 14.97
CA GLY A 86 -27.32 -7.19 14.24
C GLY A 86 -27.33 -7.42 12.73
N ASN A 87 -27.37 -8.68 12.31
CA ASN A 87 -28.17 -9.25 11.21
C ASN A 87 -28.74 -8.31 10.13
N SER A 88 -27.91 -7.55 9.43
CA SER A 88 -28.26 -6.87 8.19
C SER A 88 -27.25 -7.14 7.06
N MET A 89 -26.69 -8.36 7.03
CA MET A 89 -26.18 -8.90 5.77
C MET A 89 -27.37 -9.41 4.95
N LYS A 90 -27.99 -8.53 4.15
CA LYS A 90 -28.81 -8.98 3.02
C LYS A 90 -27.85 -9.47 1.93
N LEU A 91 -27.79 -10.78 1.77
CA LEU A 91 -27.30 -11.43 0.55
C LEU A 91 -28.20 -11.06 -0.64
#